data_AF-A0A3D2BS84-F1
#
_entry.id   AF-A0A3D2BS84-F1
#
_cell.length_a   1.000
_cell.length_b   1.000
_cell.length_c   1.000
_cell.angle_alpha   90.00
_cell.angle_beta   90.00
_cell.angle_gamma   90.00
#
_symmetry.space_group_name_H-M   'P 1'
#
loop_
_entity.id
_entity.type
_entity.pdbx_description
1 polymer ?
#
loop_
_entity_poly.entity_id
_entity_poly.type
_entity_poly.pdbx_seq_one_letter_code
_entity_poly.pdbx_strand_id
1 'polypeptide(L)'
;MKTYGIIPARMGSSRFPGKPLHPIAGKPMIEHVYARAKLSWDWDMLCIATCDEEICDFAEKKGFPVVMTSDKHVRALDRVAEAYEILAEPGTDDDIVVCVQGDEPLIGSDTISAVIAPFRRDPQIDGTMLAVPIADEALYRNPDIVKIVHDLNGNVLYTSRQPIPHCDEFSPDLGALRVGGIFGFRWHMLKWFTELPESPLERVEACDSNRICDNGRFQRIAPISARAYYSVDSPEDVELVESAIAGDPLWGQY
;
A
#
# COMPACT_ATOMS: atom_id res chain seq x y z
N MET A 1 -7.57 20.36 -4.16
CA MET A 1 -6.86 19.07 -4.06
C MET A 1 -6.68 18.76 -2.60
N LYS A 2 -7.57 17.92 -2.08
CA LYS A 2 -7.49 17.32 -0.76
C LYS A 2 -6.68 16.03 -0.84
N THR A 3 -6.20 15.55 0.30
CA THR A 3 -5.47 14.29 0.42
C THR A 3 -6.17 13.36 1.41
N TYR A 4 -6.60 12.21 0.90
CA TYR A 4 -7.33 11.18 1.62
C TYR A 4 -6.42 9.97 1.84
N GLY A 5 -6.30 9.52 3.08
CA GLY A 5 -5.65 8.28 3.45
C GLY A 5 -6.72 7.24 3.78
N ILE A 6 -6.69 6.10 3.09
CA ILE A 6 -7.68 5.05 3.31
C ILE A 6 -6.92 3.75 3.58
N ILE A 7 -7.21 3.15 4.73
CA ILE A 7 -6.59 1.92 5.19
C ILE A 7 -7.59 0.77 4.98
N PRO A 8 -7.51 0.03 3.86
CA PRO A 8 -8.39 -1.11 3.62
C PRO A 8 -8.01 -2.27 4.55
N ALA A 9 -8.99 -2.81 5.25
CA ALA A 9 -8.83 -3.96 6.13
C ALA A 9 -10.01 -4.91 6.00
N ARG A 10 -9.74 -6.22 6.15
CA ARG A 10 -10.77 -7.25 6.27
C ARG A 10 -10.27 -8.43 7.11
N MET A 11 -11.17 -9.07 7.85
CA MET A 11 -10.89 -10.25 8.66
C MET A 11 -10.62 -11.48 7.77
N GLY A 12 -11.28 -11.56 6.61
CA GLY A 12 -11.16 -12.66 5.66
C GLY A 12 -9.85 -12.62 4.86
N SER A 13 -8.77 -13.14 5.41
CA SER A 13 -7.54 -13.48 4.69
C SER A 13 -7.36 -14.99 4.67
N SER A 14 -7.07 -15.58 3.51
CA SER A 14 -6.87 -17.03 3.37
C SER A 14 -5.60 -17.53 4.04
N ARG A 15 -4.52 -16.72 4.00
CA ARG A 15 -3.21 -17.05 4.59
C ARG A 15 -3.15 -16.75 6.09
N PHE A 16 -3.88 -15.72 6.53
CA PHE A 16 -3.86 -15.28 7.92
C PHE A 16 -5.23 -14.72 8.35
N PRO A 17 -6.20 -15.59 8.69
CA PRO A 17 -7.51 -15.14 9.16
C PRO A 17 -7.41 -14.26 10.41
N GLY A 18 -8.15 -13.14 10.43
CA GLY A 18 -8.14 -12.19 11.55
C GLY A 18 -6.89 -11.30 11.65
N LYS A 19 -6.04 -11.30 10.61
CA LYS A 19 -4.79 -10.52 10.53
C LYS A 19 -4.91 -9.07 11.03
N PRO A 20 -5.90 -8.24 10.62
CA PRO A 20 -5.96 -6.84 11.05
C PRO A 20 -6.04 -6.64 12.57
N LEU A 21 -6.71 -7.55 13.28
CA LEU A 21 -6.89 -7.48 14.72
C LEU A 21 -5.90 -8.35 15.50
N HIS A 22 -4.99 -9.03 14.80
CA HIS A 22 -3.93 -9.81 15.43
C HIS A 22 -2.99 -8.87 16.22
N PRO A 23 -2.66 -9.20 17.48
CA PRO A 23 -1.77 -8.37 18.28
C PRO A 23 -0.33 -8.46 17.78
N ILE A 24 0.33 -7.31 17.68
CA ILE A 24 1.76 -7.15 17.43
C ILE A 24 2.28 -6.26 18.55
N ALA A 25 3.23 -6.74 19.35
CA ALA A 25 3.75 -6.01 20.52
C ALA A 25 2.65 -5.44 21.43
N GLY A 26 1.54 -6.18 21.58
CA GLY A 26 0.42 -5.84 22.46
C GLY A 26 -0.66 -4.91 21.88
N LYS A 27 -0.54 -4.42 20.64
CA LYS A 27 -1.59 -3.66 19.95
C LYS A 27 -2.05 -4.39 18.67
N PRO A 28 -3.33 -4.33 18.27
CA PRO A 28 -3.77 -4.85 16.98
C PRO A 28 -2.97 -4.26 15.81
N MET A 29 -2.66 -5.08 14.81
CA MET A 29 -1.89 -4.64 13.63
C MET A 29 -2.48 -3.36 12.99
N ILE A 30 -3.79 -3.30 12.82
CA ILE A 30 -4.47 -2.14 12.24
C ILE A 30 -4.32 -0.86 13.08
N GLU A 31 -4.11 -0.99 14.40
CA GLU A 31 -3.83 0.14 15.29
C GLU A 31 -2.48 0.77 14.97
N HIS A 32 -1.45 -0.05 14.73
CA HIS A 32 -0.13 0.42 14.32
C HIS A 32 -0.21 1.18 12.99
N VAL A 33 -0.88 0.58 12.01
CA VAL A 33 -1.03 1.18 10.67
C VAL A 33 -1.73 2.53 10.77
N TYR A 34 -2.89 2.58 11.44
CA TYR A 34 -3.66 3.82 11.57
C TYR A 34 -2.87 4.91 12.30
N ALA A 35 -2.29 4.58 13.45
CA ALA A 35 -1.56 5.56 14.27
C ALA A 35 -0.34 6.11 13.54
N ARG A 36 0.44 5.26 12.87
CA ARG A 36 1.61 5.69 12.11
C ARG A 36 1.23 6.46 10.85
N ALA A 37 0.18 6.05 10.14
CA ALA A 37 -0.35 6.81 9.00
C ALA A 37 -0.80 8.22 9.44
N LYS A 38 -1.44 8.34 10.60
CA LYS A 38 -1.87 9.63 11.17
C LYS A 38 -0.69 10.55 11.49
N LEU A 39 0.41 10.01 11.99
CA LEU A 39 1.65 10.77 12.25
C LEU A 39 2.42 11.13 10.97
N SER A 40 2.14 10.44 9.87
CA SER A 40 2.96 10.51 8.65
C SER A 40 2.61 11.67 7.72
N TRP A 41 1.41 12.24 7.86
CA TRP A 41 0.93 13.28 6.94
C TRP A 41 -0.23 14.09 7.52
N ASP A 42 -0.42 15.29 6.97
CA ASP A 42 -1.55 16.17 7.25
C ASP A 42 -2.70 15.83 6.29
N TRP A 43 -3.51 14.84 6.70
CA TRP A 43 -4.62 14.32 5.90
C TRP A 43 -5.86 15.21 6.02
N ASP A 44 -6.52 15.49 4.90
CA ASP A 44 -7.89 16.05 4.94
C ASP A 44 -8.87 15.02 5.53
N MET A 45 -8.61 13.73 5.30
CA MET A 45 -9.29 12.61 5.92
C MET A 45 -8.37 11.39 5.96
N LEU A 46 -8.29 10.72 7.12
CA LEU A 46 -7.66 9.42 7.27
C LEU A 46 -8.65 8.46 7.93
N CYS A 47 -9.00 7.37 7.25
CA CYS A 47 -9.97 6.40 7.75
C CYS A 47 -9.55 4.94 7.53
N ILE A 48 -10.17 4.05 8.27
CA ILE A 48 -10.19 2.61 8.01
C ILE A 48 -11.39 2.31 7.09
N ALA A 49 -11.20 1.48 6.07
CA ALA A 49 -12.27 0.99 5.21
C ALA A 49 -12.41 -0.52 5.39
N THR A 50 -13.57 -0.99 5.85
CA THR A 50 -13.79 -2.39 6.19
C THR A 50 -15.20 -2.85 5.81
N CYS A 51 -15.38 -4.15 5.62
CA CYS A 51 -16.70 -4.79 5.53
C CYS A 51 -17.07 -5.55 6.82
N ASP A 52 -16.12 -5.74 7.72
CA ASP A 52 -16.29 -6.53 8.95
C ASP A 52 -16.66 -5.63 10.14
N GLU A 53 -17.73 -6.01 10.85
CA GLU A 53 -18.23 -5.30 12.03
C GLU A 53 -17.20 -5.28 13.16
N GLU A 54 -16.39 -6.34 13.32
CA GLU A 54 -15.37 -6.41 14.37
C GLU A 54 -14.29 -5.34 14.21
N ILE A 55 -13.91 -5.03 12.97
CA ILE A 55 -12.94 -3.96 12.67
C ILE A 55 -13.61 -2.59 12.86
N CYS A 56 -14.89 -2.45 12.49
CA CYS A 56 -15.66 -1.23 12.72
C CYS A 56 -15.77 -0.90 14.21
N ASP A 57 -16.24 -1.86 15.01
CA ASP A 57 -16.34 -1.75 16.46
C ASP A 57 -15.01 -1.38 17.12
N PHE A 58 -13.91 -1.99 16.64
CA PHE A 58 -12.57 -1.67 17.12
C PHE A 58 -12.20 -0.21 16.81
N ALA A 59 -12.40 0.22 15.57
CA ALA A 59 -12.09 1.57 15.12
C ALA A 59 -12.91 2.62 15.88
N GLU A 60 -14.22 2.40 16.05
CA GLU A 60 -15.11 3.29 16.81
C GLU A 60 -14.68 3.41 18.27
N LYS A 61 -14.36 2.30 18.94
CA LYS A 61 -13.85 2.30 20.33
C LYS A 61 -12.55 3.08 20.48
N LYS A 62 -11.72 3.10 19.44
CA LYS A 62 -10.45 3.84 19.39
C LYS A 62 -10.62 5.29 18.92
N GLY A 63 -11.81 5.67 18.43
CA GLY A 63 -12.05 6.97 17.81
C GLY A 63 -11.34 7.15 16.47
N PHE A 64 -11.07 6.05 15.76
CA PHE A 64 -10.54 6.07 14.40
C PHE A 64 -11.71 6.22 13.42
N PRO A 65 -11.71 7.21 12.51
CA PRO A 65 -12.71 7.28 11.45
C PRO A 65 -12.73 5.98 10.66
N VAL A 66 -13.93 5.46 10.44
CA VAL A 66 -14.14 4.18 9.76
C VAL A 66 -15.30 4.31 8.79
N VAL A 67 -15.19 3.61 7.66
CA VAL A 67 -16.19 3.55 6.61
C VAL A 67 -16.51 2.09 6.34
N MET A 68 -17.80 1.76 6.43
CA MET A 68 -18.30 0.46 5.99
C MET A 68 -18.33 0.42 4.47
N THR A 69 -17.80 -0.66 3.91
CA THR A 69 -17.67 -0.93 2.48
C THR A 69 -18.23 -2.31 2.16
N SER A 70 -18.48 -2.60 0.89
CA SER A 70 -18.99 -3.90 0.45
C SER A 70 -18.06 -5.05 0.82
N ASP A 71 -18.66 -6.18 1.21
CA ASP A 71 -18.03 -7.47 1.41
C ASP A 71 -17.63 -8.17 0.10
N LYS A 72 -18.11 -7.65 -1.05
CA LYS A 72 -17.84 -8.21 -2.39
C LYS A 72 -16.48 -7.81 -2.95
N HIS A 73 -15.84 -6.80 -2.37
CA HIS A 73 -14.53 -6.33 -2.84
C HIS A 73 -13.45 -7.35 -2.52
N VAL A 74 -12.89 -7.93 -3.58
CA VAL A 74 -11.74 -8.84 -3.48
C VAL A 74 -10.45 -8.04 -3.31
N ARG A 75 -10.29 -6.92 -4.04
CA ARG A 75 -9.06 -6.12 -4.05
C ARG A 75 -9.15 -4.95 -3.09
N ALA A 76 -7.98 -4.53 -2.59
CA ALA A 76 -7.86 -3.41 -1.68
C ALA A 76 -8.26 -2.08 -2.34
N LEU A 77 -7.89 -1.86 -3.61
CA LEU A 77 -8.16 -0.61 -4.32
C LEU A 77 -9.65 -0.40 -4.62
N ASP A 78 -10.40 -1.46 -4.89
CA ASP A 78 -11.87 -1.37 -5.09
C ASP A 78 -12.56 -0.88 -3.79
N ARG A 79 -12.10 -1.40 -2.64
CA ARG A 79 -12.57 -0.96 -1.31
C ARG A 79 -12.18 0.50 -1.02
N VAL A 80 -10.96 0.89 -1.37
CA VAL A 80 -10.47 2.27 -1.21
C VAL A 80 -11.30 3.24 -2.05
N ALA A 81 -11.65 2.87 -3.28
CA ALA A 81 -12.47 3.69 -4.14
C ALA A 81 -13.89 3.89 -3.59
N GLU A 82 -14.56 2.82 -3.15
CA GLU A 82 -15.88 2.94 -2.51
C GLU A 82 -15.83 3.83 -1.25
N ALA A 83 -14.83 3.64 -0.40
CA ALA A 83 -14.68 4.46 0.81
C ALA A 83 -14.46 5.95 0.47
N TYR A 84 -13.70 6.26 -0.59
CA TYR A 84 -13.56 7.62 -1.06
C TYR A 84 -14.89 8.20 -1.55
N GLU A 85 -15.66 7.45 -2.35
CA GLU A 85 -16.98 7.89 -2.85
C GLU A 85 -17.96 8.22 -1.72
N ILE A 86 -17.90 7.48 -0.61
CA ILE A 86 -18.74 7.75 0.58
C ILE A 86 -18.28 9.01 1.33
N LEU A 87 -16.97 9.29 1.37
CA LEU A 87 -16.40 10.34 2.21
C LEU A 87 -16.29 11.71 1.54
N ALA A 88 -15.98 11.72 0.24
CA ALA A 88 -15.64 12.93 -0.48
C ALA A 88 -16.91 13.60 -1.01
N GLU A 89 -17.64 14.30 -0.14
CA GLU A 89 -18.80 15.10 -0.56
C GLU A 89 -18.54 16.63 -0.42
N PRO A 90 -18.37 17.37 -1.54
CA PRO A 90 -17.99 16.88 -2.87
C PRO A 90 -16.48 16.64 -2.99
N GLY A 91 -16.12 15.52 -3.60
CA GLY A 91 -14.77 15.19 -4.04
C GLY A 91 -14.47 15.79 -5.41
N THR A 92 -13.19 15.80 -5.78
CA THR A 92 -12.72 16.30 -7.08
C THR A 92 -11.85 15.25 -7.78
N ASP A 93 -11.81 15.29 -9.11
CA ASP A 93 -10.98 14.40 -9.93
C ASP A 93 -9.48 14.51 -9.61
N ASP A 94 -9.06 15.64 -9.04
CA ASP A 94 -7.69 15.94 -8.66
C ASP A 94 -7.34 15.58 -7.22
N ASP A 95 -8.30 15.15 -6.39
CA ASP A 95 -7.99 14.76 -5.02
C ASP A 95 -7.05 13.55 -5.01
N ILE A 96 -6.12 13.56 -4.05
CA ILE A 96 -5.14 12.50 -3.89
C ILE A 96 -5.72 11.47 -2.94
N VAL A 97 -5.86 10.24 -3.41
CA VAL A 97 -6.29 9.09 -2.62
C VAL A 97 -5.11 8.17 -2.43
N VAL A 98 -4.73 7.94 -1.17
CA VAL A 98 -3.62 7.07 -0.79
C VAL A 98 -4.18 5.81 -0.15
N CYS A 99 -3.94 4.67 -0.80
CA CYS A 99 -4.14 3.36 -0.23
C CYS A 99 -2.96 3.05 0.70
N VAL A 100 -3.24 3.00 1.99
CA VAL A 100 -2.29 2.62 3.04
C VAL A 100 -2.62 1.18 3.42
N GLN A 101 -1.92 0.18 2.88
CA GLN A 101 -2.32 -1.20 3.13
C GLN A 101 -2.33 -1.52 4.63
N GLY A 102 -3.40 -2.22 5.06
CA GLY A 102 -3.67 -2.53 6.47
C GLY A 102 -2.67 -3.49 7.11
N ASP A 103 -1.68 -3.99 6.36
CA ASP A 103 -0.66 -4.94 6.77
C ASP A 103 0.77 -4.37 6.76
N GLU A 104 0.89 -3.04 6.78
CA GLU A 104 2.16 -2.30 6.85
C GLU A 104 2.37 -1.64 8.24
N PRO A 105 2.50 -2.42 9.33
CA PRO A 105 2.51 -1.91 10.71
C PRO A 105 3.73 -1.04 11.05
N LEU A 106 4.77 -1.04 10.20
CA LEU A 106 5.99 -0.24 10.37
C LEU A 106 6.09 0.91 9.37
N ILE A 107 4.96 1.31 8.76
CA ILE A 107 4.93 2.44 7.83
C ILE A 107 5.57 3.71 8.42
N GLY A 108 6.47 4.35 7.66
CA GLY A 108 7.16 5.58 8.07
C GLY A 108 6.60 6.81 7.37
N SER A 109 6.83 8.00 7.95
CA SER A 109 6.43 9.27 7.33
C SER A 109 7.08 9.51 5.97
N ASP A 110 8.27 8.96 5.77
CA ASP A 110 9.02 9.01 4.52
C ASP A 110 8.33 8.23 3.39
N THR A 111 7.60 7.13 3.69
CA THR A 111 6.89 6.37 2.64
C THR A 111 5.69 7.15 2.11
N ILE A 112 4.84 7.65 3.00
CA ILE A 112 3.67 8.44 2.65
C ILE A 112 4.10 9.71 1.91
N SER A 113 5.12 10.40 2.42
CA SER A 113 5.67 11.59 1.77
C SER A 113 6.22 11.31 0.38
N ALA A 114 6.93 10.19 0.20
CA ALA A 114 7.46 9.78 -1.11
C ALA A 114 6.34 9.51 -2.11
N VAL A 115 5.23 8.89 -1.69
CA VAL A 115 4.08 8.58 -2.55
C VAL A 115 3.28 9.83 -2.94
N ILE A 116 3.14 10.80 -2.03
CA ILE A 116 2.33 12.00 -2.28
C ILE A 116 3.12 13.10 -3.02
N ALA A 117 4.42 13.24 -2.75
CA ALA A 117 5.22 14.33 -3.31
C ALA A 117 5.20 14.45 -4.85
N PRO A 118 5.18 13.36 -5.64
CA PRO A 118 5.13 13.44 -7.10
C PRO A 118 3.89 14.20 -7.63
N PHE A 119 2.71 14.00 -7.04
CA PHE A 119 1.47 14.69 -7.46
C PHE A 119 1.55 16.21 -7.33
N ARG A 120 2.37 16.71 -6.39
CA ARG A 120 2.56 18.15 -6.17
C ARG A 120 3.57 18.77 -7.13
N ARG A 121 4.43 17.96 -7.73
CA ARG A 121 5.55 18.41 -8.59
C ARG A 121 5.21 18.33 -10.07
N ASP A 122 4.40 17.35 -10.46
CA ASP A 122 4.07 17.09 -11.85
C ASP A 122 2.57 16.77 -11.99
N PRO A 123 1.79 17.64 -12.66
CA PRO A 123 0.36 17.40 -12.87
C PRO A 123 0.07 16.25 -13.83
N GLN A 124 1.06 15.72 -14.56
CA GLN A 124 0.91 14.55 -15.43
C GLN A 124 0.96 13.22 -14.65
N ILE A 125 1.26 13.27 -13.36
CA ILE A 125 1.29 12.07 -12.52
C ILE A 125 -0.09 11.87 -11.93
N ASP A 126 -0.73 10.78 -12.37
CA ASP A 126 -2.06 10.38 -11.91
C ASP A 126 -2.02 9.17 -10.96
N GLY A 127 -0.88 8.48 -10.87
CA GLY A 127 -0.69 7.34 -9.97
C GLY A 127 0.76 7.19 -9.53
N THR A 128 0.97 6.79 -8.28
CA THR A 128 2.26 6.51 -7.69
C THR A 128 2.24 5.19 -6.92
N MET A 129 3.42 4.56 -6.82
CA MET A 129 3.62 3.32 -6.07
C MET A 129 4.91 3.41 -5.29
N LEU A 130 4.88 3.07 -4.01
CA LEU A 130 6.08 2.98 -3.19
C LEU A 130 7.03 1.92 -3.75
N ALA A 131 8.29 2.32 -3.97
CA ALA A 131 9.34 1.43 -4.45
C ALA A 131 10.45 1.33 -3.40
N VAL A 132 10.71 0.10 -2.97
CA VAL A 132 11.68 -0.19 -1.90
C VAL A 132 12.89 -0.92 -2.50
N PRO A 133 14.12 -0.48 -2.22
CA PRO A 133 15.32 -1.20 -2.66
C PRO A 133 15.37 -2.62 -2.09
N ILE A 134 15.74 -3.58 -2.95
CA ILE A 134 15.96 -4.96 -2.55
C ILE A 134 17.43 -5.10 -2.12
N ALA A 135 17.64 -5.47 -0.85
CA ALA A 135 18.97 -5.47 -0.24
C ALA A 135 19.71 -6.82 -0.36
N ASP A 136 19.01 -7.93 -0.55
CA ASP A 136 19.59 -9.26 -0.60
C ASP A 136 18.89 -10.19 -1.61
N GLU A 137 19.58 -11.26 -1.95
CA GLU A 137 19.15 -12.21 -2.97
C GLU A 137 17.91 -13.02 -2.55
N ALA A 138 17.72 -13.27 -1.25
CA ALA A 138 16.57 -14.01 -0.77
C ALA A 138 15.27 -13.23 -1.02
N LEU A 139 15.28 -11.92 -0.75
CA LEU A 139 14.17 -11.03 -1.10
C LEU A 139 13.96 -10.93 -2.61
N TYR A 140 15.04 -10.82 -3.39
CA TYR A 140 14.98 -10.73 -4.84
C TYR A 140 14.30 -11.96 -5.47
N ARG A 141 14.63 -13.15 -4.96
CA ARG A 141 14.09 -14.43 -5.44
C ARG A 141 12.73 -14.81 -4.84
N ASN A 142 12.28 -14.13 -3.79
CA ASN A 142 11.00 -14.44 -3.15
C ASN A 142 9.82 -14.11 -4.08
N PRO A 143 8.96 -15.08 -4.45
CA PRO A 143 7.80 -14.86 -5.32
C PRO A 143 6.64 -14.12 -4.63
N ASP A 144 6.63 -14.01 -3.30
CA ASP A 144 5.67 -13.18 -2.58
C ASP A 144 6.00 -11.68 -2.70
N ILE A 145 7.26 -11.36 -3.01
CA ILE A 145 7.73 -10.00 -3.24
C ILE A 145 7.64 -9.68 -4.72
N VAL A 146 6.81 -8.69 -5.06
CA VAL A 146 6.67 -8.21 -6.45
C VAL A 146 7.80 -7.24 -6.77
N LYS A 147 8.56 -7.52 -7.82
CA LYS A 147 9.65 -6.71 -8.35
C LYS A 147 9.13 -5.71 -9.38
N ILE A 148 9.83 -4.59 -9.54
CA ILE A 148 9.46 -3.47 -10.43
C ILE A 148 10.54 -3.27 -11.51
N VAL A 149 10.12 -3.07 -12.75
CA VAL A 149 10.93 -2.49 -13.82
C VAL A 149 10.29 -1.18 -14.27
N HIS A 150 11.09 -0.14 -14.47
CA HIS A 150 10.62 1.20 -14.81
C HIS A 150 11.53 1.90 -15.85
N ASP A 151 11.03 2.97 -16.47
CA ASP A 151 11.79 3.80 -17.40
C ASP A 151 12.68 4.84 -16.69
N LEU A 152 13.40 5.66 -17.47
CA LEU A 152 14.27 6.73 -16.95
C LEU A 152 13.53 7.83 -16.17
N ASN A 153 12.23 7.99 -16.40
CA ASN A 153 11.39 8.92 -15.65
C ASN A 153 10.85 8.28 -14.35
N GLY A 154 11.00 6.97 -14.18
CA GLY A 154 10.43 6.20 -13.09
C GLY A 154 9.01 5.69 -13.37
N ASN A 155 8.53 5.77 -14.62
CA ASN A 155 7.24 5.18 -14.96
C ASN A 155 7.38 3.66 -14.98
N VAL A 156 6.55 2.97 -14.20
CA VAL A 156 6.53 1.50 -14.16
C VAL A 156 6.19 0.97 -15.54
N LEU A 157 7.06 0.09 -16.04
CA LEU A 157 6.88 -0.63 -17.30
C LEU A 157 6.25 -2.00 -17.08
N TYR A 158 6.66 -2.67 -15.99
CA TYR A 158 6.20 -4.01 -15.65
C TYR A 158 6.47 -4.34 -14.19
N THR A 159 5.59 -5.13 -13.59
CA THR A 159 5.82 -5.75 -12.28
C THR A 159 5.72 -7.26 -12.36
N SER A 160 6.56 -7.98 -11.61
CA SER A 160 6.60 -9.44 -11.66
C SER A 160 6.94 -10.07 -10.32
N ARG A 161 6.38 -11.27 -10.09
CA ARG A 161 6.83 -12.16 -9.01
C ARG A 161 8.13 -12.88 -9.35
N GLN A 162 8.52 -12.94 -10.63
CA GLN A 162 9.83 -13.44 -11.03
C GLN A 162 10.93 -12.41 -10.75
N PRO A 163 12.18 -12.86 -10.55
CA PRO A 163 13.31 -11.95 -10.34
C PRO A 163 13.56 -11.09 -11.60
N ILE A 164 13.34 -9.78 -11.46
CA ILE A 164 13.62 -8.76 -12.47
C ILE A 164 14.20 -7.50 -11.82
N PRO A 165 15.11 -6.76 -12.49
CA PRO A 165 15.69 -7.03 -13.80
C PRO A 165 16.68 -8.20 -13.78
N HIS A 166 16.84 -8.89 -14.91
CA HIS A 166 17.74 -10.04 -15.01
C HIS A 166 19.18 -9.71 -14.58
N CYS A 167 19.79 -10.64 -13.85
CA CYS A 167 21.20 -10.64 -13.48
C CYS A 167 21.73 -12.08 -13.43
N ASP A 168 23.03 -12.29 -13.67
CA ASP A 168 23.67 -13.58 -13.47
C ASP A 168 23.82 -13.90 -11.97
N GLU A 169 24.34 -12.94 -11.21
CA GLU A 169 24.47 -12.97 -9.75
C GLU A 169 23.83 -11.71 -9.17
N PHE A 170 23.11 -11.85 -8.05
CA PHE A 170 22.48 -10.71 -7.40
C PHE A 170 23.52 -9.87 -6.66
N SER A 171 23.45 -8.55 -6.84
CA SER A 171 24.14 -7.55 -6.01
C SER A 171 23.16 -6.40 -5.74
N PRO A 172 23.22 -5.72 -4.58
CA PRO A 172 22.48 -4.49 -4.35
C PRO A 172 22.70 -3.41 -5.43
N ASP A 173 23.86 -3.42 -6.09
CA ASP A 173 24.19 -2.51 -7.19
C ASP A 173 23.32 -2.72 -8.45
N LEU A 174 22.61 -3.85 -8.54
CA LEU A 174 21.60 -4.09 -9.57
C LEU A 174 20.49 -3.04 -9.54
N GLY A 175 20.26 -2.41 -8.38
CA GLY A 175 19.20 -1.43 -8.20
C GLY A 175 17.79 -2.03 -8.30
N ALA A 176 17.64 -3.32 -8.00
CA ALA A 176 16.34 -3.98 -8.03
C ALA A 176 15.40 -3.38 -6.98
N LEU A 177 14.15 -3.16 -7.38
CA LEU A 177 13.11 -2.56 -6.54
C LEU A 177 11.96 -3.54 -6.35
N ARG A 178 11.34 -3.50 -5.17
CA ARG A 178 10.07 -4.17 -4.88
C ARG A 178 8.95 -3.17 -4.65
N VAL A 179 7.72 -3.62 -4.87
CA VAL A 179 6.51 -2.91 -4.48
C VAL A 179 6.44 -2.85 -2.94
N GLY A 180 6.21 -1.65 -2.42
CA GLY A 180 5.77 -1.44 -1.04
C GLY A 180 4.27 -1.14 -0.99
N GLY A 181 3.59 -1.50 0.10
CA GLY A 181 2.14 -1.47 0.23
C GLY A 181 1.49 -0.09 0.37
N ILE A 182 2.09 0.94 -0.22
CA ILE A 182 1.53 2.30 -0.27
C ILE A 182 1.40 2.73 -1.72
N PHE A 183 0.18 3.09 -2.10
CA PHE A 183 -0.17 3.50 -3.46
C PHE A 183 -0.91 4.82 -3.42
N GLY A 184 -0.54 5.74 -4.29
CA GLY A 184 -1.23 7.03 -4.43
C GLY A 184 -1.90 7.11 -5.79
N PHE A 185 -3.04 7.79 -5.84
CA PHE A 185 -3.76 8.05 -7.08
C PHE A 185 -4.38 9.44 -7.03
N ARG A 186 -4.46 10.11 -8.17
CA ARG A 186 -5.54 11.09 -8.36
C ARG A 186 -6.85 10.34 -8.47
N TRP A 187 -7.93 10.92 -7.93
CA TRP A 187 -9.21 10.25 -7.88
C TRP A 187 -9.67 9.74 -9.26
N HIS A 188 -9.55 10.54 -10.31
CA HIS A 188 -9.97 10.13 -11.65
C HIS A 188 -9.23 8.89 -12.17
N MET A 189 -7.98 8.67 -11.75
CA MET A 189 -7.19 7.51 -12.13
C MET A 189 -7.57 6.28 -11.32
N LEU A 190 -7.81 6.43 -10.01
CA LEU A 190 -8.31 5.33 -9.19
C LEU A 190 -9.68 4.87 -9.68
N LYS A 191 -10.61 5.82 -9.92
CA LYS A 191 -11.93 5.54 -10.46
C LYS A 191 -11.87 4.80 -11.79
N TRP A 192 -11.07 5.31 -12.73
CA TRP A 192 -10.82 4.64 -14.01
C TRP A 192 -10.29 3.22 -13.81
N PHE A 193 -9.33 3.03 -12.91
CA PHE A 193 -8.72 1.72 -12.65
C PHE A 193 -9.72 0.69 -12.11
N THR A 194 -10.59 1.09 -11.18
CA THR A 194 -11.58 0.20 -10.54
C THR A 194 -12.76 -0.15 -11.46
N GLU A 195 -13.01 0.63 -12.50
CA GLU A 195 -14.04 0.35 -13.52
C GLU A 195 -13.60 -0.70 -14.56
N LEU A 196 -12.29 -1.00 -14.65
CA LEU A 196 -11.76 -1.93 -15.63
C LEU A 196 -11.87 -3.40 -15.17
N PRO A 197 -12.08 -4.34 -16.11
CA PRO A 197 -11.91 -5.76 -15.83
C PRO A 197 -10.43 -6.10 -15.58
N GLU A 198 -10.20 -7.25 -14.95
CA GLU A 198 -8.83 -7.79 -14.79
C GLU A 198 -8.15 -7.96 -16.14
N SER A 199 -6.90 -7.51 -16.23
CA SER A 199 -6.11 -7.69 -17.43
C SER A 199 -5.38 -9.04 -17.45
N PRO A 200 -4.93 -9.52 -18.62
CA PRO A 200 -4.16 -10.75 -18.71
C PRO A 200 -2.89 -10.75 -17.83
N LEU A 201 -2.12 -9.65 -17.79
CA LEU A 201 -0.89 -9.59 -16.98
C LEU A 201 -1.19 -9.54 -15.48
N GLU A 202 -2.22 -8.82 -15.06
CA GLU A 202 -2.67 -8.83 -13.67
C GLU A 202 -2.98 -10.25 -13.19
N ARG A 203 -3.73 -11.01 -14.00
CA ARG A 203 -4.14 -12.39 -13.64
C ARG A 203 -2.96 -13.34 -13.55
N VAL A 204 -2.01 -13.25 -14.46
CA VAL A 204 -0.84 -14.15 -14.49
C VAL A 204 0.14 -13.83 -13.36
N GLU A 205 0.39 -12.55 -13.08
CA GLU A 205 1.32 -12.13 -12.03
C GLU A 205 0.67 -11.98 -10.65
N ALA A 206 -0.66 -12.07 -10.57
CA ALA A 206 -1.45 -11.71 -9.39
C ALA A 206 -1.00 -10.35 -8.82
N CYS A 207 -0.98 -9.33 -9.70
CA CYS A 207 -0.55 -7.97 -9.40
C CYS A 207 -1.39 -6.92 -10.15
N ASP A 208 -2.26 -6.26 -9.40
CA ASP A 208 -3.22 -5.22 -9.85
C ASP A 208 -2.58 -4.14 -10.74
N SER A 209 -1.38 -3.68 -10.40
CA SER A 209 -0.67 -2.62 -11.12
C SER A 209 -0.34 -2.94 -12.57
N ASN A 210 -0.26 -4.22 -12.95
CA ASN A 210 -0.06 -4.59 -14.35
C ASN A 210 -1.28 -4.24 -15.23
N ARG A 211 -2.49 -4.12 -14.67
CA ARG A 211 -3.67 -3.63 -15.40
C ARG A 211 -3.48 -2.21 -15.92
N ILE A 212 -2.82 -1.37 -15.14
CA ILE A 212 -2.52 0.01 -15.52
C ILE A 212 -1.62 0.00 -16.76
N CYS A 213 -0.57 -0.83 -16.73
CA CYS A 213 0.38 -0.99 -17.84
C CYS A 213 -0.30 -1.58 -19.09
N ASP A 214 -1.12 -2.61 -18.94
CA ASP A 214 -1.88 -3.25 -20.04
C ASP A 214 -2.82 -2.28 -20.77
N ASN A 215 -3.28 -1.22 -20.09
CA ASN A 215 -4.17 -0.22 -20.64
C ASN A 215 -3.45 1.09 -21.02
N GLY A 216 -2.12 1.04 -21.21
CA GLY A 216 -1.34 2.16 -21.75
C GLY A 216 -1.19 3.36 -20.81
N ARG A 217 -1.42 3.16 -19.50
CA ARG A 217 -1.12 4.14 -18.45
C ARG A 217 0.05 3.65 -17.61
N PHE A 218 0.53 4.49 -16.69
CA PHE A 218 1.63 4.15 -15.80
C PHE A 218 1.35 4.60 -14.38
N GLN A 219 2.06 3.99 -13.43
CA GLN A 219 2.32 4.58 -12.12
C GLN A 219 3.76 5.08 -12.10
N ARG A 220 4.02 6.20 -11.42
CA ARG A 220 5.37 6.68 -11.13
C ARG A 220 5.88 6.00 -9.85
N ILE A 221 7.09 5.45 -9.89
CA ILE A 221 7.71 4.96 -8.66
C ILE A 221 7.96 6.11 -7.68
N ALA A 222 7.73 5.83 -6.41
CA ALA A 222 8.06 6.68 -5.28
C ALA A 222 9.17 5.97 -4.48
N PRO A 223 10.45 6.17 -4.85
CA PRO A 223 11.55 5.45 -4.22
C PRO A 223 11.82 5.96 -2.80
N ILE A 224 12.15 5.05 -1.90
CA ILE A 224 12.70 5.37 -0.57
C ILE A 224 14.15 4.89 -0.44
N SER A 225 14.84 5.36 0.59
CA SER A 225 16.19 4.89 0.92
C SER A 225 16.16 3.41 1.33
N ALA A 226 17.23 2.69 1.03
CA ALA A 226 17.35 1.28 1.39
C ALA A 226 17.24 1.09 2.91
N ARG A 227 16.32 0.22 3.32
CA ARG A 227 16.11 -0.19 4.71
C ARG A 227 15.38 -1.52 4.76
N ALA A 228 15.37 -2.14 5.93
CA ALA A 228 14.48 -3.26 6.18
C ALA A 228 13.01 -2.80 6.05
N TYR A 229 12.19 -3.61 5.39
CA TYR A 229 10.80 -3.30 5.06
C TYR A 229 9.95 -4.53 5.34
N TYR A 230 9.01 -4.39 6.28
CA TYR A 230 8.26 -5.50 6.83
C TYR A 230 6.76 -5.28 6.62
N SER A 231 6.16 -6.19 5.86
CA SER A 231 4.72 -6.36 5.70
C SER A 231 4.33 -7.66 6.40
N VAL A 232 3.11 -7.75 6.93
CA VAL A 232 2.62 -8.98 7.57
C VAL A 232 1.67 -9.69 6.63
N ASP A 233 2.01 -10.89 6.18
CA ASP A 233 1.15 -11.71 5.31
C ASP A 233 0.92 -13.11 5.85
N SER A 234 1.83 -13.58 6.70
CA SER A 234 1.73 -14.83 7.43
C SER A 234 1.99 -14.64 8.94
N PRO A 235 1.69 -15.64 9.77
CA PRO A 235 2.03 -15.60 11.19
C PRO A 235 3.52 -15.42 11.46
N GLU A 236 4.40 -15.97 10.61
CA GLU A 236 5.85 -15.86 10.76
C GLU A 236 6.36 -14.41 10.61
N ASP A 237 5.67 -13.57 9.82
CA ASP A 237 6.03 -12.16 9.67
C ASP A 237 5.81 -11.36 10.95
N VAL A 238 4.92 -11.82 11.85
CA VAL A 238 4.64 -11.13 13.13
C VAL A 238 5.90 -11.05 13.98
N GLU A 239 6.66 -12.14 14.10
CA GLU A 239 7.89 -12.17 14.90
C GLU A 239 8.95 -11.22 14.35
N LEU A 240 9.04 -11.10 13.02
CA LEU A 240 9.94 -10.15 12.35
C LEU A 240 9.55 -8.70 12.65
N VAL A 241 8.25 -8.39 12.58
CA VAL A 241 7.73 -7.06 12.91
C VAL A 241 7.91 -6.74 14.40
N GLU A 242 7.61 -7.67 15.30
CA GLU A 242 7.80 -7.47 16.75
C GLU A 242 9.27 -7.25 17.12
N SER A 243 10.17 -7.95 16.44
CA SER A 243 11.61 -7.73 16.62
C SER A 243 12.04 -6.33 16.12
N ALA A 244 11.50 -5.89 14.99
CA ALA A 244 11.83 -4.60 14.40
C ALA A 244 11.20 -3.42 15.16
N ILE A 245 9.96 -3.56 15.67
CA ILE A 245 9.24 -2.47 16.34
C ILE A 245 9.90 -2.04 17.65
N ALA A 246 10.59 -2.94 18.34
CA ALA A 246 11.26 -2.63 19.61
C ALA A 246 12.36 -1.56 19.46
N GLY A 247 13.00 -1.46 18.28
CA GLY A 247 14.01 -0.45 17.97
C GLY A 247 13.51 0.68 17.07
N ASP A 248 12.22 0.67 16.69
CA ASP A 248 11.65 1.65 15.79
C ASP A 248 11.44 3.00 16.50
N PRO A 249 11.87 4.13 15.90
CA PRO A 249 11.82 5.42 16.58
C PRO A 249 10.40 5.89 16.89
N LEU A 250 9.37 5.45 16.15
CA LEU A 250 7.97 5.80 16.40
C LEU A 250 7.35 4.95 17.50
N TRP A 251 7.99 3.85 17.92
CA TRP A 251 7.47 3.01 18.98
C TRP A 251 7.37 3.77 20.32
N GLY A 252 6.21 3.67 20.97
CA GLY A 252 5.89 4.43 22.19
C GLY A 252 5.49 5.89 21.97
N GLN A 253 5.50 6.40 20.74
CA GLN A 253 5.03 7.76 20.41
C GLN A 253 3.54 7.84 20.10
N TYR A 254 2.87 6.70 19.99
CA TYR A 254 1.44 6.54 19.73
C TYR A 254 0.86 5.38 20.56
#